data_AF-A0A6G1BPW7-F1
#
_entry.id   AF-A0A6G1BPW7-F1
#
_cell.length_a   1.000
_cell.length_b   1.000
_cell.length_c   1.000
_cell.angle_alpha   90.00
_cell.angle_beta   90.00
_cell.angle_gamma   90.00
#
_symmetry.space_group_name_H-M   'P 1'
#
loop_
_entity.id
_entity.type
_entity.pdbx_description
1 polymer ?
#
loop_
_entity_poly.entity_id
_entity_poly.type
_entity_poly.pdbx_seq_one_letter_code
_entity_poly.pdbx_strand_id
1 'polypeptide(L)'
;ERELIYDLFEAATGVIEYQQLITQNPIFLERVEGVGFISGEEAVNWGLSGPMLRASGIQWDLRKVDLYESYNQFDWKVQWQKEGDSLARYLVRIGEMRESIKIIQQAVEKIPGGPYENLEVRRFKKAKNSEWNDFEYRFLGKKPSPNFELSKQELYVRVEAPK
;
A
#
# COMPACT_ATOMS: atom_id res chain seq x y z
N GLU A 1 -7.38 18.47 9.91
CA GLU A 1 -6.12 18.14 10.63
C GLU A 1 -6.34 17.45 11.98
N ARG A 2 -7.10 18.03 12.95
CA ARG A 2 -7.29 17.39 14.27
C ARG A 2 -8.02 16.04 14.23
N GLU A 3 -9.03 15.87 13.37
CA GLU A 3 -9.74 14.59 13.20
C GLU A 3 -8.81 13.50 12.62
N LEU A 4 -8.08 13.78 11.55
CA LEU A 4 -7.13 12.85 10.94
C LEU A 4 -6.05 12.36 11.91
N ILE A 5 -5.52 13.25 12.77
CA ILE A 5 -4.53 12.88 13.78
C ILE A 5 -5.16 11.97 14.84
N TYR A 6 -6.41 12.25 15.23
CA TYR A 6 -7.16 11.43 16.17
C TYR A 6 -7.46 10.03 15.59
N ASP A 7 -7.90 9.96 14.34
CA ASP A 7 -8.16 8.68 13.65
C ASP A 7 -6.89 7.83 13.51
N LEU A 8 -5.75 8.46 13.19
CA LEU A 8 -4.44 7.81 13.14
C LEU A 8 -4.01 7.27 14.52
N PHE A 9 -4.30 8.02 15.57
CA PHE A 9 -4.01 7.61 16.94
C PHE A 9 -4.89 6.44 17.38
N GLU A 10 -6.19 6.47 17.06
CA GLU A 10 -7.11 5.36 17.32
C GLU A 10 -6.70 4.10 16.55
N ALA A 11 -6.34 4.24 15.26
CA ALA A 11 -5.88 3.12 14.45
C ALA A 11 -4.59 2.49 15.02
N ALA A 12 -3.62 3.30 15.44
CA ALA A 12 -2.40 2.82 16.06
C ALA A 12 -2.69 2.08 17.38
N THR A 13 -3.57 2.62 18.20
CA THR A 13 -3.97 2.02 19.47
C THR A 13 -4.72 0.71 19.24
N GLY A 14 -5.67 0.68 18.31
CA GLY A 14 -6.45 -0.51 17.98
C GLY A 14 -5.59 -1.67 17.46
N VAL A 15 -4.55 -1.40 16.66
CA VAL A 15 -3.61 -2.45 16.23
C VAL A 15 -2.83 -3.02 17.43
N ILE A 16 -2.41 -2.17 18.37
CA ILE A 16 -1.68 -2.61 19.57
C ILE A 16 -2.59 -3.45 20.48
N GLU A 17 -3.82 -3.00 20.73
CA GLU A 17 -4.81 -3.73 21.53
C GLU A 17 -5.15 -5.08 20.90
N TYR A 18 -5.38 -5.12 19.59
CA TYR A 18 -5.63 -6.34 18.83
C TYR A 18 -4.45 -7.32 18.94
N GLN A 19 -3.22 -6.80 18.80
CA GLN A 19 -2.01 -7.60 18.96
C GLN A 19 -1.90 -8.17 20.38
N GLN A 20 -2.14 -7.36 21.42
CA GLN A 20 -2.07 -7.79 22.81
C GLN A 20 -3.10 -8.87 23.14
N LEU A 21 -4.33 -8.74 22.63
CA LEU A 21 -5.41 -9.70 22.88
C LEU A 21 -5.17 -11.07 22.22
N ILE A 22 -4.64 -11.08 20.99
CA ILE A 22 -4.59 -12.30 20.17
C ILE A 22 -3.21 -12.93 20.14
N THR A 23 -2.14 -12.15 20.01
CA THR A 23 -0.78 -12.69 19.77
C THR A 23 -0.31 -13.56 20.93
N GLN A 24 -0.69 -13.24 22.17
CA GLN A 24 -0.32 -14.02 23.35
C GLN A 24 -1.39 -15.03 23.79
N ASN A 25 -2.48 -15.17 23.04
CA ASN A 25 -3.54 -16.09 23.39
C ASN A 25 -3.09 -17.54 23.13
N PRO A 26 -3.02 -18.41 24.16
CA PRO A 26 -2.53 -19.78 23.99
C PRO A 26 -3.40 -20.61 23.03
N ILE A 27 -4.72 -20.39 23.03
CA ILE A 27 -5.65 -21.09 22.13
C ILE A 27 -5.38 -20.69 20.69
N PHE A 28 -5.05 -19.42 20.44
CA PHE A 28 -4.71 -18.96 19.10
C PHE A 28 -3.40 -19.57 18.64
N LEU A 29 -2.34 -19.48 19.46
CA LEU A 29 -1.01 -20.01 19.15
C LEU A 29 -1.07 -21.51 18.82
N GLU A 30 -1.75 -22.31 19.63
CA GLU A 30 -1.93 -23.76 19.39
C GLU A 30 -2.59 -24.06 18.04
N ARG A 31 -3.37 -23.13 17.47
CA ARG A 31 -4.09 -23.31 16.21
C ARG A 31 -3.34 -22.84 14.97
N VAL A 32 -2.31 -22.01 15.13
CA VAL A 32 -1.62 -21.38 13.99
C VAL A 32 -0.12 -21.66 13.95
N GLU A 33 0.51 -21.92 15.09
CA GLU A 33 1.93 -22.22 15.18
C GLU A 33 2.23 -23.57 14.54
N GLY A 34 3.17 -23.60 13.60
CA GLY A 34 3.53 -24.79 12.83
C GLY A 34 2.49 -25.26 11.81
N VAL A 35 1.36 -24.56 11.65
CA VAL A 35 0.29 -24.95 10.72
C VAL A 35 0.45 -24.26 9.37
N GLY A 36 0.34 -25.04 8.28
CA GLY A 36 0.41 -24.53 6.92
C GLY A 36 1.78 -23.97 6.57
N PHE A 37 2.85 -24.66 7.00
CA PHE A 37 4.23 -24.33 6.69
C PHE A 37 4.46 -24.32 5.18
N ILE A 38 5.15 -23.29 4.70
CA ILE A 38 5.62 -23.16 3.32
C ILE A 38 7.07 -22.68 3.37
N SER A 39 7.98 -23.41 2.72
CA SER A 39 9.37 -22.98 2.59
C SER A 39 9.52 -21.84 1.55
N GLY A 40 10.60 -21.07 1.64
CA GLY A 40 10.89 -20.02 0.66
C GLY A 40 10.99 -20.57 -0.78
N GLU A 41 11.58 -21.75 -0.97
CA GLU A 41 11.68 -22.39 -2.29
C GLU A 41 10.30 -22.79 -2.84
N GLU A 42 9.44 -23.41 -2.01
CA GLU A 42 8.07 -23.74 -2.39
C GLU A 42 7.26 -22.48 -2.71
N ALA A 43 7.40 -21.43 -1.91
CA ALA A 43 6.71 -20.17 -2.15
C ALA A 43 7.06 -19.58 -3.52
N VAL A 44 8.33 -19.61 -3.93
CA VAL A 44 8.76 -19.15 -5.25
C VAL A 44 8.26 -20.08 -6.35
N ASN A 45 8.41 -21.39 -6.18
CA ASN A 45 8.00 -22.37 -7.18
C ASN A 45 6.49 -22.37 -7.44
N TRP A 46 5.68 -22.08 -6.42
CA TRP A 46 4.22 -21.96 -6.54
C TRP A 46 3.76 -20.56 -6.99
N GLY A 47 4.68 -19.61 -7.16
CA GLY A 47 4.36 -18.24 -7.55
C GLY A 47 3.59 -17.48 -6.46
N LEU A 48 3.79 -17.81 -5.19
CA LEU A 48 3.22 -17.06 -4.07
C LEU A 48 3.84 -15.67 -4.01
N SER A 49 3.04 -14.69 -3.61
CA SER A 49 3.44 -13.28 -3.55
C SER A 49 3.00 -12.65 -2.22
N GLY A 50 3.47 -11.43 -1.99
CA GLY A 50 3.08 -10.64 -0.83
C GLY A 50 3.47 -11.29 0.50
N PRO A 51 2.57 -11.30 1.49
CA PRO A 51 2.88 -11.79 2.83
C PRO A 51 3.16 -13.29 2.87
N MET A 52 2.62 -14.09 1.95
CA MET A 52 2.94 -15.52 1.87
C MET A 52 4.44 -15.71 1.60
N LEU A 53 4.98 -14.93 0.66
CA LEU A 53 6.38 -14.95 0.29
C LEU A 53 7.26 -14.38 1.42
N ARG A 54 6.84 -13.25 2.01
CA ARG A 54 7.55 -12.59 3.11
C ARG A 54 7.57 -13.39 4.41
N ALA A 55 6.51 -14.13 4.70
CA ALA A 55 6.46 -15.01 5.87
C ALA A 55 7.34 -16.26 5.73
N SER A 56 7.70 -16.61 4.49
CA SER A 56 8.52 -17.79 4.15
C SER A 56 10.02 -17.47 4.05
N GLY A 57 10.46 -16.31 4.57
CA GLY A 57 11.86 -15.90 4.64
C GLY A 57 12.36 -15.02 3.49
N ILE A 58 11.51 -14.69 2.51
CA ILE A 58 11.93 -13.94 1.31
C ILE A 58 11.55 -12.47 1.46
N GLN A 59 12.57 -11.60 1.60
CA GLN A 59 12.41 -10.15 1.77
C GLN A 59 12.10 -9.46 0.43
N TRP A 60 10.92 -9.74 -0.12
CA TRP A 60 10.47 -9.20 -1.41
C TRP A 60 9.21 -8.35 -1.26
N ASP A 61 9.25 -7.12 -1.77
CA ASP A 61 8.12 -6.19 -1.79
C ASP A 61 8.24 -5.25 -2.99
N LEU A 62 7.23 -5.23 -3.87
CA LEU A 62 7.26 -4.43 -5.09
C LEU A 62 7.38 -2.92 -4.82
N ARG A 63 6.91 -2.44 -3.66
CA ARG A 63 6.98 -1.01 -3.28
C ARG A 63 8.42 -0.54 -3.04
N LYS A 64 9.36 -1.46 -2.74
CA LYS A 64 10.79 -1.17 -2.62
C LYS A 64 11.60 -1.56 -3.85
N VAL A 65 11.14 -2.54 -4.63
CA VAL A 65 11.88 -3.05 -5.80
C VAL A 65 11.58 -2.25 -7.07
N ASP A 66 10.31 -2.15 -7.47
CA ASP A 66 9.89 -1.50 -8.72
C ASP A 66 9.51 -0.01 -8.50
N LEU A 67 9.54 0.46 -7.25
CA LEU A 67 9.39 1.86 -6.82
C LEU A 67 8.26 2.62 -7.57
N TYR A 68 7.05 2.07 -7.59
CA TYR A 68 5.91 2.78 -8.15
C TYR A 68 5.42 3.91 -7.23
N GLU A 69 4.78 4.93 -7.81
CA GLU A 69 4.27 6.12 -7.10
C GLU A 69 5.35 6.82 -6.25
N SER A 70 5.07 7.08 -4.97
CA SER A 70 5.93 7.82 -4.03
C SER A 70 6.41 6.98 -2.85
N TYR A 71 6.30 5.65 -2.91
CA TYR A 71 6.70 4.74 -1.81
C TYR A 71 8.19 4.85 -1.44
N ASN A 72 9.02 5.35 -2.36
CA ASN A 72 10.45 5.63 -2.15
C ASN A 72 10.72 6.87 -1.27
N GLN A 73 9.74 7.76 -1.08
CA GLN A 73 9.89 9.00 -0.31
C GLN A 73 9.58 8.81 1.19
N PHE A 74 9.10 7.63 1.57
CA PHE A 74 8.73 7.29 2.94
C PHE A 74 9.76 6.34 3.58
N ASP A 75 10.04 6.56 4.87
CA ASP A 75 10.86 5.67 5.67
C ASP A 75 10.00 4.58 6.31
N TRP A 76 10.11 3.36 5.79
CA TRP A 76 9.39 2.19 6.26
C TRP A 76 10.21 0.92 5.96
N LYS A 77 9.94 -0.14 6.72
CA LYS A 77 10.65 -1.42 6.63
C LYS A 77 9.74 -2.53 6.11
N VAL A 78 10.28 -3.37 5.24
CA VAL A 78 9.59 -4.58 4.77
C VAL A 78 9.52 -5.56 5.94
N GLN A 79 8.31 -5.98 6.29
CA GLN A 79 8.07 -6.94 7.37
C GLN A 79 8.15 -8.35 6.81
N TRP A 80 8.97 -9.20 7.42
CA TRP A 80 9.19 -10.56 6.98
C TRP A 80 9.40 -11.46 8.20
N GLN A 81 9.22 -12.76 7.99
CA GLN A 81 9.42 -13.80 8.99
C GLN A 81 10.09 -14.98 8.32
N LYS A 82 10.71 -15.87 9.11
CA LYS A 82 11.49 -17.00 8.57
C LYS A 82 10.72 -18.33 8.65
N GLU A 83 9.73 -18.40 9.52
CA GLU A 83 9.11 -19.63 9.99
C GLU A 83 8.15 -20.23 8.96
N GLY A 84 7.60 -19.44 8.03
CA GLY A 84 6.77 -19.95 6.91
C GLY A 84 5.39 -20.49 7.29
N ASP A 85 5.03 -20.46 8.57
CA ASP A 85 3.77 -20.98 9.09
C ASP A 85 2.65 -19.91 9.12
N SER A 86 1.47 -20.29 9.61
CA SER A 86 0.33 -19.37 9.71
C SER A 86 0.57 -18.25 10.72
N LEU A 87 1.33 -18.51 11.79
CA LEU A 87 1.72 -17.50 12.76
C LEU A 87 2.62 -16.44 12.13
N ALA A 88 3.64 -16.85 11.36
CA ALA A 88 4.51 -15.95 10.62
C ALA A 88 3.73 -15.02 9.69
N ARG A 89 2.75 -15.55 8.97
CA ARG A 89 1.86 -14.76 8.11
C ARG A 89 1.06 -13.74 8.90
N TYR A 90 0.51 -14.13 10.04
CA TYR A 90 -0.18 -13.21 10.95
C TYR A 90 0.76 -12.10 11.43
N LEU A 91 1.97 -12.43 11.88
CA LEU A 91 2.95 -11.46 12.39
C LEU A 91 3.38 -10.47 11.29
N VAL A 92 3.60 -10.93 10.06
CA VAL A 92 3.86 -10.05 8.91
C VAL A 92 2.72 -9.06 8.72
N ARG A 93 1.45 -9.51 8.77
CA ARG A 93 0.28 -8.63 8.63
C ARG A 93 0.18 -7.57 9.73
N ILE A 94 0.38 -7.96 10.98
CA ILE A 94 0.41 -7.01 12.10
C ILE A 94 1.50 -5.96 11.89
N GLY A 95 2.70 -6.39 11.47
CA GLY A 95 3.79 -5.49 11.13
C GLY A 95 3.42 -4.55 9.97
N GLU A 96 2.81 -5.07 8.90
CA GLU A 96 2.38 -4.29 7.74
C GLU A 96 1.38 -3.20 8.12
N MET A 97 0.45 -3.48 9.04
CA MET A 97 -0.48 -2.46 9.55
C MET A 97 0.25 -1.33 10.28
N ARG A 98 1.25 -1.67 11.10
CA ARG A 98 2.07 -0.67 11.82
C ARG A 98 2.89 0.20 10.86
N GLU A 99 3.52 -0.41 9.86
CA GLU A 99 4.27 0.34 8.84
C GLU A 99 3.33 1.15 7.94
N SER A 100 2.12 0.66 7.65
CA SER A 100 1.11 1.42 6.89
C SER A 100 0.69 2.69 7.63
N ILE A 101 0.45 2.61 8.95
CA ILE A 101 0.19 3.78 9.79
C ILE A 101 1.38 4.75 9.74
N LYS A 102 2.61 4.24 9.85
CA LYS A 102 3.84 5.06 9.77
C LYS A 102 3.96 5.77 8.41
N ILE A 103 3.59 5.11 7.32
CA ILE A 103 3.58 5.71 5.97
C ILE A 103 2.51 6.81 5.91
N ILE A 104 1.30 6.56 6.40
CA ILE A 104 0.21 7.55 6.38
C ILE A 104 0.60 8.80 7.19
N GLN A 105 1.22 8.63 8.36
CA GLN A 105 1.71 9.76 9.17
C GLN A 105 2.70 10.62 8.38
N GLN A 106 3.70 10.00 7.75
CA GLN A 106 4.66 10.71 6.91
C GLN A 106 4.02 11.33 5.67
N ALA A 107 3.01 10.68 5.09
CA ALA A 107 2.29 11.19 3.94
C ALA A 107 1.52 12.46 4.31
N VAL A 108 0.82 12.48 5.45
CA VAL A 108 0.09 13.65 5.97
C VAL A 108 1.02 14.84 6.19
N GLU A 109 2.22 14.63 6.73
CA GLU A 109 3.22 15.70 6.92
C GLU A 109 3.80 16.22 5.60
N LYS A 110 3.85 15.37 4.56
CA LYS A 110 4.50 15.66 3.28
C LYS A 110 3.51 15.96 2.14
N ILE A 111 2.21 16.11 2.42
CA ILE A 111 1.20 16.36 1.37
C ILE A 111 1.58 17.64 0.62
N PRO A 112 1.93 17.55 -0.68
CA PRO A 112 2.17 18.75 -1.46
C PRO A 112 0.84 19.44 -1.74
N GLY A 113 0.84 20.77 -1.71
CA GLY A 113 -0.24 21.54 -2.32
C GLY A 113 -0.23 21.38 -3.84
N GLY A 114 -1.38 21.56 -4.48
CA GLY A 114 -1.51 21.54 -5.95
C GLY A 114 -2.69 20.71 -6.44
N PRO A 115 -2.86 20.59 -7.77
CA PRO A 115 -3.90 19.75 -8.35
C PRO A 115 -3.69 18.27 -8.01
N TYR A 116 -4.75 17.59 -7.59
CA TYR A 116 -4.74 16.16 -7.22
C TYR A 116 -4.94 15.21 -8.42
N GLU A 117 -5.25 15.75 -9.60
CA GLU A 117 -5.38 15.00 -10.84
C GLU A 117 -4.28 15.40 -11.83
N ASN A 118 -3.80 14.41 -12.60
CA ASN A 118 -2.97 14.65 -13.79
C ASN A 118 -3.81 15.40 -14.84
N LEU A 119 -3.87 16.73 -14.72
CA LEU A 119 -4.46 17.64 -15.70
C LEU A 119 -3.77 17.57 -17.07
N GLU A 120 -2.66 16.84 -17.19
CA GLU A 120 -1.94 16.65 -18.43
C GLU A 120 -2.76 15.92 -19.51
N VAL A 121 -3.78 15.14 -19.15
CA VAL A 121 -4.65 14.56 -20.18
C VAL A 121 -5.49 15.62 -20.90
N ARG A 122 -5.68 16.85 -20.37
CA ARG A 122 -6.33 17.95 -21.13
C ARG A 122 -5.93 19.36 -20.68
N ARG A 123 -4.83 19.89 -21.21
CA ARG A 123 -4.72 21.33 -21.52
C ARG A 123 -4.99 21.56 -23.01
N PHE A 124 -6.26 21.52 -23.42
CA PHE A 124 -6.63 21.80 -24.81
C PHE A 124 -6.50 23.29 -25.20
N LYS A 125 -6.51 24.24 -24.26
CA LYS A 125 -6.23 25.66 -24.52
C LYS A 125 -5.54 26.33 -23.33
N LYS A 126 -4.37 26.94 -23.56
CA LYS A 126 -3.70 27.85 -22.62
C LYS A 126 -4.54 29.12 -22.45
N ALA A 127 -5.23 29.29 -21.33
CA ALA A 127 -5.39 30.63 -20.74
C ALA A 127 -4.25 30.78 -19.72
N LYS A 128 -3.44 31.84 -19.84
CA LYS A 128 -2.14 31.92 -19.17
C LYS A 128 -2.26 32.03 -17.64
N ASN A 129 -3.40 32.53 -17.12
CA ASN A 129 -3.62 32.87 -15.70
C ASN A 129 -5.08 32.60 -15.28
N SER A 130 -5.55 31.35 -15.22
CA SER A 130 -6.86 31.05 -14.61
C SER A 130 -6.70 30.83 -13.11
N GLU A 131 -7.51 31.51 -12.29
CA GLU A 131 -7.57 31.26 -10.85
C GLU A 131 -8.13 29.87 -10.56
N TRP A 132 -7.62 29.26 -9.49
CA TRP A 132 -8.03 27.92 -9.08
C TRP A 132 -9.47 27.97 -8.54
N ASN A 133 -10.36 27.13 -9.09
CA ASN A 133 -11.77 26.98 -8.71
C ASN A 133 -12.76 28.05 -9.23
N ASP A 134 -12.46 28.72 -10.36
CA ASP A 134 -13.38 29.64 -11.04
C ASP A 134 -14.48 28.90 -11.84
N PHE A 135 -15.62 29.54 -12.10
CA PHE A 135 -16.81 28.96 -12.75
C PHE A 135 -16.53 28.40 -14.16
N GLU A 136 -15.44 28.84 -14.81
CA GLU A 136 -14.98 28.31 -16.11
C GLU A 136 -14.28 26.93 -16.02
N TYR A 137 -13.98 26.43 -14.82
CA TYR A 137 -13.48 25.06 -14.60
C TYR A 137 -14.60 24.05 -14.84
N ARG A 138 -14.93 23.84 -16.11
CA ARG A 138 -15.83 22.79 -16.54
C ARG A 138 -15.13 21.46 -16.29
N PHE A 139 -15.59 20.71 -15.28
CA PHE A 139 -15.26 19.29 -15.12
C PHE A 139 -15.67 18.56 -16.40
N LEU A 140 -14.76 18.50 -17.37
CA LEU A 140 -14.85 17.56 -18.47
C LEU A 140 -14.74 16.20 -17.82
N GLY A 141 -15.89 15.55 -17.61
CA GLY A 141 -15.96 14.24 -16.96
C GLY A 141 -14.93 13.28 -17.54
N LYS A 142 -14.61 12.24 -16.76
CA LYS A 142 -13.61 11.18 -16.99
C LYS A 142 -13.75 10.40 -18.32
N LYS A 143 -14.50 10.90 -19.30
CA LYS A 143 -14.50 10.41 -20.66
C LYS A 143 -13.17 10.79 -21.33
N PRO A 144 -12.37 9.80 -21.78
CA PRO A 144 -11.21 10.08 -22.62
C PRO A 144 -11.64 10.90 -23.84
N SER A 145 -10.73 11.70 -24.40
CA SER A 145 -11.12 12.49 -25.58
C SER A 145 -11.50 11.54 -26.71
N PRO A 146 -12.46 11.92 -27.56
CA PRO A 146 -12.73 11.17 -28.78
C PRO A 146 -11.46 10.92 -29.61
N ASN A 147 -10.44 11.77 -29.44
CA ASN A 147 -9.14 11.69 -30.11
C ASN A 147 -8.02 11.04 -29.27
N PHE A 148 -8.34 10.42 -28.12
CA PHE A 148 -7.33 9.72 -27.31
C PHE A 148 -7.12 8.32 -27.88
N GLU A 149 -6.02 8.15 -28.62
CA GLU A 149 -5.59 6.84 -29.13
C GLU A 149 -4.51 6.27 -28.21
N LEU A 150 -4.76 5.08 -27.65
CA LEU A 150 -3.73 4.31 -26.96
C LEU A 150 -2.84 3.62 -28.00
N SER A 151 -1.53 3.60 -27.76
CA SER A 151 -0.61 2.80 -28.56
C SER A 151 -1.01 1.33 -28.53
N LYS A 152 -1.00 0.66 -29.69
CA LYS A 152 -1.27 -0.79 -29.81
C LYS A 152 -0.07 -1.59 -29.30
N GLN A 153 0.13 -1.58 -27.99
CA GLN A 153 1.18 -2.30 -27.29
C GLN A 153 0.57 -3.06 -26.10
N GLU A 154 1.26 -4.10 -25.67
CA GLU A 154 0.92 -4.84 -24.45
C GLU A 154 1.73 -4.27 -23.30
N LEU A 155 1.05 -3.95 -22.19
CA LEU A 155 1.68 -3.44 -20.97
C LEU A 155 1.26 -4.31 -19.80
N TYR A 156 2.25 -4.76 -19.02
CA TYR A 156 2.03 -5.47 -17.77
C TYR A 156 2.57 -4.63 -16.61
N VAL A 157 1.68 -4.28 -15.69
CA VAL A 157 2.01 -3.49 -14.50
C VAL A 157 1.66 -4.31 -13.27
N ARG A 158 2.55 -4.28 -12.27
CA ARG A 158 2.37 -4.96 -10.99
C ARG A 158 2.26 -3.94 -9.88
N VAL A 159 1.38 -4.20 -8.93
CA VAL A 159 1.19 -3.39 -7.72
C VAL A 159 1.12 -4.35 -6.54
N GLU A 160 1.70 -3.93 -5.42
CA GLU A 160 1.63 -4.69 -4.17
C GLU A 160 0.27 -4.49 -3.51
N ALA A 161 -0.70 -5.32 -3.89
CA ALA A 161 -2.01 -5.33 -3.25
C ALA A 161 -1.94 -5.99 -1.87
N PRO A 162 -2.80 -5.62 -0.90
CA PRO A 162 -2.80 -6.19 0.46
C PRO A 162 -3.39 -7.62 0.53
N LYS A 163 -3.37 -8.37 -0.58
CA LYS A 163 -3.91 -9.73 -0.67
C LYS A 163 -3.10 -10.74 0.13
#